data_AF-A0A926EET1-F1
#
_entry.id   AF-A0A926EET1-F1
#
_cell.length_a   1.000
_cell.length_b   1.000
_cell.length_c   1.000
_cell.angle_alpha   90.00
_cell.angle_beta   90.00
_cell.angle_gamma   90.00
#
_symmetry.space_group_name_H-M   'P 1'
#
loop_
_entity.id
_entity.type
_entity.pdbx_description
1 polymer ?
#
loop_
_entity_poly.entity_id
_entity_poly.type
_entity_poly.pdbx_seq_one_letter_code
_entity_poly.pdbx_strand_id
1 'polypeptide(L)' 'MKDILDILADQCGCFISALKYSENLPRTIAELRALDLSRYSLTQCNEALSYLFNENFSFSTHQEVKNYLAGK' A
#
# COMPACT_ATOMS: atom_id res chain seq x y z
N MET A 1 -15.76 -6.45 -1.50
CA MET A 1 -14.54 -5.96 -2.17
C MET A 1 -13.46 -5.92 -1.11
N LYS A 2 -12.35 -6.64 -1.28
CA LYS A 2 -11.26 -6.67 -0.28
C LYS A 2 -10.50 -5.33 -0.32
N ASP A 3 -10.04 -4.85 0.82
CA ASP A 3 -9.26 -3.62 0.90
C ASP A 3 -7.80 -3.86 0.45
N ILE A 4 -7.04 -2.80 0.16
CA ILE A 4 -5.63 -2.89 -0.28
C ILE A 4 -4.83 -3.70 0.75
N LEU A 5 -5.02 -3.42 2.05
CA LEU A 5 -4.30 -4.09 3.13
C LEU A 5 -4.63 -5.59 3.22
N ASP A 6 -5.89 -5.98 3.00
CA ASP A 6 -6.29 -7.40 2.99
C ASP A 6 -5.58 -8.15 1.86
N ILE A 7 -5.52 -7.55 0.66
CA ILE A 7 -4.89 -8.16 -0.51
C ILE A 7 -3.39 -8.31 -0.30
N LEU A 8 -2.74 -7.28 0.25
CA LEU A 8 -1.31 -7.34 0.58
C LEU A 8 -1.01 -8.40 1.63
N ALA A 9 -1.85 -8.50 2.67
CA ALA A 9 -1.72 -9.52 3.71
C ALA A 9 -1.82 -10.94 3.12
N ASP A 10 -2.81 -11.18 2.26
CA ASP A 10 -2.97 -12.45 1.54
C ASP A 10 -1.75 -12.76 0.66
N GLN A 11 -1.24 -11.78 -0.11
CA GLN A 11 -0.09 -11.94 -1.01
C GLN A 11 1.23 -12.16 -0.27
N CYS A 12 1.43 -11.48 0.86
CA CYS A 12 2.61 -11.65 1.70
C CYS A 12 2.52 -12.91 2.58
N GLY A 13 1.33 -13.48 2.77
CA GLY A 13 1.10 -14.62 3.64
C GLY A 13 1.24 -14.26 5.12
N CYS A 14 0.84 -13.05 5.51
CA CYS A 14 0.99 -12.53 6.87
C CYS A 14 -0.27 -11.78 7.32
N PHE A 15 -0.31 -11.36 8.59
CA PHE A 15 -1.39 -10.50 9.09
C PHE A 15 -1.21 -9.06 8.61
N ILE A 16 -2.29 -8.30 8.47
CA ILE A 16 -2.25 -6.87 8.11
C ILE A 16 -1.30 -6.09 9.02
N SER A 17 -1.35 -6.36 10.33
CA SER A 17 -0.46 -5.74 11.33
C SER A 17 1.02 -5.99 11.07
N ALA A 18 1.35 -7.07 10.38
CA ALA A 18 2.72 -7.48 10.09
C ALA A 18 3.30 -6.84 8.82
N LEU A 19 2.46 -6.25 7.95
CA LEU A 19 2.87 -5.68 6.66
C LEU A 19 3.89 -4.53 6.77
N LYS A 20 3.83 -3.79 7.87
CA LYS A 20 4.67 -2.60 8.15
C LYS A 20 5.99 -2.94 8.84
N TYR A 21 6.20 -4.18 9.27
CA TYR A 21 7.47 -4.58 9.89
C TYR A 21 8.55 -4.76 8.83
N SER A 22 9.79 -4.46 9.20
CA SER A 22 10.95 -4.48 8.29
C SER A 22 11.17 -5.82 7.58
N GLU A 23 10.78 -6.93 8.19
CA GLU A 23 10.85 -8.27 7.61
C GLU A 23 9.91 -8.45 6.40
N ASN A 24 8.72 -7.84 6.42
CA ASN A 24 7.69 -8.00 5.39
C ASN A 24 7.64 -6.80 4.43
N LEU A 25 8.04 -5.61 4.91
CA LEU A 25 7.90 -4.36 4.18
C LEU A 25 8.49 -4.37 2.75
N PRO A 26 9.67 -4.96 2.49
CA PRO A 26 10.19 -5.05 1.11
C PRO A 26 9.26 -5.83 0.17
N ARG A 27 8.69 -6.94 0.65
CA ARG A 27 7.71 -7.73 -0.11
C ARG A 27 6.39 -6.98 -0.26
N THR A 28 5.91 -6.36 0.82
CA THR A 28 4.71 -5.52 0.79
C THR A 28 4.81 -4.42 -0.26
N ILE A 29 5.95 -3.73 -0.35
CA ILE A 29 6.18 -2.68 -1.35
C ILE A 29 6.17 -3.27 -2.77
N ALA A 30 6.78 -4.42 -2.98
CA ALA A 30 6.79 -5.09 -4.29
C ALA A 30 5.38 -5.46 -4.76
N GLU A 31 4.57 -6.06 -3.88
CA GLU A 31 3.17 -6.41 -4.17
C GLU A 31 2.31 -5.15 -4.39
N LEU A 32 2.50 -4.11 -3.58
CA LEU A 32 1.80 -2.84 -3.71
C LEU A 32 2.10 -2.14 -5.04
N ARG A 33 3.32 -2.28 -5.58
CA ARG A 33 3.68 -1.78 -6.92
C ARG A 33 3.06 -2.59 -8.05
N ALA A 34 2.85 -3.89 -7.85
CA ALA A 34 2.20 -4.76 -8.83
C ALA A 34 0.68 -4.56 -8.89
N LEU A 35 0.09 -4.00 -7.84
CA LEU A 35 -1.34 -3.67 -7.76
C LEU A 35 -1.72 -2.54 -8.73
N ASP A 36 -2.83 -2.73 -9.44
CA ASP A 36 -3.47 -1.68 -10.23
C ASP A 36 -4.22 -0.70 -9.31
N LEU A 37 -3.49 0.26 -8.77
CA LEU A 37 -4.02 1.27 -7.83
C LEU A 37 -5.11 2.17 -8.44
N SER A 38 -5.27 2.19 -9.77
CA SER A 38 -6.35 2.94 -10.42
C SER A 38 -7.74 2.38 -10.13
N ARG A 39 -7.81 1.12 -9.65
CA ARG A 39 -9.06 0.45 -9.27
C ARG A 39 -9.55 0.82 -7.87
N TYR A 40 -8.72 1.49 -7.07
CA TYR A 40 -9.04 1.88 -5.70
C TYR A 40 -9.26 3.39 -5.62
N SER A 41 -10.04 3.84 -4.65
CA SER A 41 -10.19 5.27 -4.42
C SER A 41 -8.90 5.88 -3.88
N LEU A 42 -8.72 7.19 -4.07
CA LEU A 42 -7.57 7.90 -3.48
C LEU A 42 -7.56 7.80 -1.95
N THR A 43 -8.73 7.84 -1.32
CA THR A 43 -8.88 7.66 0.13
C THR A 43 -8.30 6.32 0.57
N GLN A 44 -8.65 5.23 -0.11
CA GLN A 44 -8.11 3.91 0.20
C GLN A 44 -6.58 3.85 0.02
N CYS A 45 -6.07 4.42 -1.07
CA CYS A 45 -4.63 4.49 -1.30
C CYS A 45 -3.93 5.27 -0.18
N ASN A 46 -4.45 6.45 0.19
CA ASN A 46 -3.90 7.29 1.24
C ASN A 46 -3.91 6.58 2.59
N GLU A 47 -5.02 5.94 2.96
CA GLU A 47 -5.16 5.21 4.22
C GLU A 47 -4.20 4.01 4.28
N ALA A 48 -4.12 3.21 3.22
CA ALA A 48 -3.23 2.06 3.16
C ALA A 48 -1.75 2.46 3.23
N LEU A 49 -1.33 3.46 2.45
CA LEU A 49 0.04 3.98 2.48
C LEU A 49 0.37 4.55 3.86
N SER A 50 -0.57 5.30 4.45
CA SER A 50 -0.37 5.93 5.76
C SER A 50 -0.16 4.88 6.84
N TYR A 51 -0.93 3.79 6.78
CA TYR A 51 -0.79 2.64 7.65
C TYR A 51 0.56 1.93 7.49
N LEU A 52 0.97 1.66 6.24
CA LEU A 52 2.18 0.89 5.93
C LEU A 52 3.47 1.63 6.31
N PHE A 53 3.53 2.93 6.06
CA PHE A 53 4.73 3.73 6.29
C PHE A 53 4.68 4.52 7.60
N ASN A 54 3.58 4.46 8.34
CA ASN A 54 3.35 5.22 9.56
C ASN A 54 3.58 6.73 9.35
N GLU A 55 3.13 7.22 8.19
CA GLU A 55 3.19 8.60 7.71
C GLU A 55 1.75 9.07 7.41
N ASN A 56 1.50 10.38 7.28
CA ASN A 56 0.16 10.88 6.93
C ASN A 56 0.13 11.34 5.47
N PHE A 57 -0.48 10.56 4.58
CA PHE A 57 -0.58 10.90 3.17
C PHE A 57 -1.92 11.54 2.82
N SER A 58 -1.86 12.54 1.95
CA SER A 58 -3.03 13.24 1.41
C SER A 58 -2.85 13.49 -0.10
N PHE A 59 -2.53 12.42 -0.84
CA PHE A 59 -2.42 12.52 -2.29
C PHE A 59 -3.75 12.91 -2.91
N SER A 60 -3.68 13.84 -3.87
CA SER A 60 -4.82 14.38 -4.61
C SER A 60 -5.01 13.70 -5.96
N THR A 61 -4.03 12.93 -6.43
CA THR A 61 -4.12 12.17 -7.69
C THR A 61 -3.46 10.79 -7.58
N HIS A 62 -3.93 9.83 -8.39
CA HIS A 62 -3.30 8.50 -8.45
C HIS A 62 -1.89 8.56 -9.04
N GLN A 63 -1.58 9.62 -9.79
CA GLN A 63 -0.23 9.84 -10.30
C GLN A 63 0.75 10.16 -9.17
N GLU A 64 0.36 10.95 -8.17
CA GLU A 64 1.21 11.23 -7.01
C GLU A 64 1.50 9.97 -6.21
N VAL A 65 0.48 9.11 -6.02
CA VAL A 65 0.64 7.79 -5.39
C VAL A 65 1.66 6.94 -6.15
N LYS A 66 1.53 6.84 -7.47
CA LYS A 66 2.45 6.08 -8.32
C LYS A 66 3.87 6.65 -8.27
N ASN A 67 4.02 7.98 -8.29
CA ASN A 67 5.31 8.64 -8.21
C ASN A 67 5.99 8.37 -6.85
N TYR A 68 5.25 8.42 -5.75
CA TYR A 68 5.77 8.07 -4.42
C TYR A 68 6.27 6.62 -4.38
N LEU A 69 5.46 5.69 -4.89
CA LEU A 69 5.83 4.28 -4.93
C LEU A 69 7.00 3.99 -5.86
N ALA A 70 7.18 4.74 -6.95
CA ALA A 70 8.33 4.61 -7.83
C ALA A 70 9.66 5.05 -7.16
N GLY A 71 9.59 5.93 -6.15
CA GLY A 71 10.76 6.44 -5.42
C GLY A 71 11.18 5.62 -4.18
N LYS A 72 10.43 4.59 -3.80
CA LYS A 72 10.78 3.67 -2.69
C LYS A 72 11.75 2.55 -3.11
#